data_AF-A0A7V2UZB7-F1
#
_entry.id   AF-A0A7V2UZB7-F1
#
_cell.length_a   1.000
_cell.length_b   1.000
_cell.length_c   1.000
_cell.angle_alpha   90.00
_cell.angle_beta   90.00
_cell.angle_gamma   90.00
#
_symmetry.space_group_name_H-M   'P 1'
#
loop_
_entity.id
_entity.type
_entity.pdbx_description
1 polymer ?
#
loop_
_entity_poly.entity_id
_entity_poly.type
_entity_poly.pdbx_seq_one_letter_code
_entity_poly.pdbx_strand_id
1 'polypeptide(L)'
;MADDFLTDARLVPANFGPLRGASGNARITGPCGDTMEIWIGVADGLIVRASFTTDGCGHSLAAGSAAARLAEGKSLDAASAISQTDVLAACGGLPEDSRHCALLAARTLHEAIGDARRRTGGPQPPADGAPPSAGPAAGDDRAALRHRLDRIAHTILVLSGKGGVGKSTVAVNLAVALARAGRRVGLLDADLHGPSIPTLLRLADTPVRMENGQLIPLPAAGVSVMSIGFLLRQRDDAVVWRGPLKMRLLEQFLRDVAWGDLDDLVIDLPPGTGDEPLSICQLVGAADGAVVVTTPQDVATADVRRSIGFCRAMHLPVLGVVENMSGFACPHCGRATDIFKTGGGERLAAEMGVPFLGRIPLDPAVGEACDRGTPFVSQAADSATARAFARVVAPLLNLPPRSRPLPV
;
A
#
# COMPACT_ATOMS: atom_id res chain seq x y z
N MET A 1 -11.83 -32.33 -25.30
CA MET A 1 -12.13 -31.36 -24.22
C MET A 1 -10.82 -30.65 -23.93
N ALA A 2 -10.66 -29.47 -24.52
CA ALA A 2 -9.53 -28.59 -24.26
C ALA A 2 -9.96 -27.68 -23.11
N ASP A 3 -9.24 -27.74 -21.98
CA ASP A 3 -9.47 -26.82 -20.87
C ASP A 3 -9.06 -25.41 -21.32
N ASP A 4 -10.06 -24.55 -21.35
CA ASP A 4 -9.98 -23.15 -21.76
C ASP A 4 -9.36 -22.33 -20.61
N PHE A 5 -8.03 -22.21 -20.62
CA PHE A 5 -7.24 -21.54 -19.57
C PHE A 5 -7.38 -20.00 -19.57
N LEU A 6 -8.13 -19.41 -20.50
CA LEU A 6 -8.15 -17.96 -20.74
C LEU A 6 -9.48 -17.26 -20.41
N THR A 7 -10.48 -17.98 -19.90
CA THR A 7 -11.81 -17.41 -19.63
C THR A 7 -12.16 -17.20 -18.14
N ASP A 8 -11.25 -17.48 -17.20
CA ASP A 8 -11.51 -17.25 -15.77
C ASP A 8 -10.45 -16.36 -15.09
N ALA A 9 -10.73 -15.06 -15.04
CA ALA A 9 -9.84 -14.02 -14.51
C ALA A 9 -9.69 -14.03 -12.97
N ARG A 10 -9.81 -15.19 -12.28
CA ARG A 10 -9.69 -15.29 -10.81
C ARG A 10 -9.03 -16.56 -10.24
N LEU A 11 -8.47 -17.46 -11.05
CA LEU A 11 -7.80 -18.66 -10.51
C LEU A 11 -6.28 -18.51 -10.55
N VAL A 12 -5.72 -18.11 -9.40
CA VAL A 12 -4.29 -18.24 -9.12
C VAL A 12 -3.91 -19.73 -9.15
N PRO A 13 -2.92 -20.17 -9.95
CA PRO A 13 -2.54 -21.58 -10.03
C PRO A 13 -2.15 -22.16 -8.67
N ALA A 14 -2.47 -23.43 -8.41
CA ALA A 14 -2.17 -24.09 -7.12
C ALA A 14 -0.67 -24.11 -6.75
N ASN A 15 0.22 -24.02 -7.74
CA ASN A 15 1.66 -23.94 -7.57
C ASN A 15 2.22 -22.50 -7.56
N PHE A 16 1.36 -21.50 -7.40
CA PHE A 16 1.77 -20.10 -7.26
C PHE A 16 2.07 -19.76 -5.79
N GLY A 17 3.27 -19.24 -5.54
CA GLY A 17 3.77 -18.88 -4.22
C GLY A 17 5.17 -19.46 -3.95
N PRO A 18 5.85 -18.97 -2.90
CA PRO A 18 7.17 -19.47 -2.52
C PRO A 18 7.10 -20.89 -1.92
N LEU A 19 8.07 -21.75 -2.25
CA LEU A 19 8.24 -23.06 -1.64
C LEU A 19 9.24 -22.98 -0.48
N ARG A 20 8.77 -23.22 0.75
CA ARG A 20 9.63 -23.32 1.93
C ARG A 20 10.51 -24.57 1.85
N GLY A 21 11.80 -24.43 2.19
CA GLY A 21 12.74 -25.55 2.17
C GLY A 21 13.12 -26.03 0.77
N ALA A 22 13.02 -25.16 -0.25
CA ALA A 22 13.42 -25.48 -1.61
C ALA A 22 14.90 -25.89 -1.68
N SER A 23 15.17 -26.94 -2.44
CA SER A 23 16.52 -27.43 -2.74
C SER A 23 17.25 -26.52 -3.72
N GLY A 24 16.54 -25.73 -4.52
CA GLY A 24 17.11 -24.68 -5.37
C GLY A 24 16.07 -23.65 -5.77
N ASN A 25 16.51 -22.44 -6.07
CA ASN A 25 15.66 -21.36 -6.55
C ASN A 25 16.40 -20.41 -7.48
N ALA A 26 15.66 -19.71 -8.33
CA ALA A 26 16.20 -18.63 -9.14
C ALA A 26 15.13 -17.61 -9.49
N ARG A 27 15.57 -16.35 -9.65
CA ARG A 27 14.74 -15.22 -10.03
C ARG A 27 15.34 -14.50 -11.23
N ILE A 28 14.56 -14.35 -12.30
CA ILE A 28 14.99 -13.71 -13.55
C ILE A 28 13.95 -12.69 -14.00
N THR A 29 14.42 -11.56 -14.51
CA THR A 29 13.57 -10.56 -15.18
C THR A 29 13.72 -10.70 -16.69
N GLY A 30 12.58 -10.84 -17.39
CA GLY A 30 12.50 -10.96 -18.84
C GLY A 30 12.55 -9.62 -19.56
N PRO A 31 12.64 -9.64 -20.91
CA PRO A 31 12.78 -8.43 -21.73
C PRO A 31 11.54 -7.52 -21.70
N CYS A 32 10.37 -8.03 -21.31
CA CYS A 32 9.14 -7.27 -21.11
C CYS A 32 9.02 -6.61 -19.73
N GLY A 33 10.02 -6.81 -18.86
CA GLY A 33 10.06 -6.35 -17.47
C GLY A 33 9.41 -7.30 -16.47
N ASP A 34 8.75 -8.37 -16.91
CA ASP A 34 8.17 -9.38 -16.03
C ASP A 34 9.28 -10.14 -15.31
N THR A 35 9.16 -10.29 -14.00
CA THR A 35 10.10 -11.04 -13.18
C THR A 35 9.45 -12.32 -12.70
N MET A 36 10.12 -13.44 -12.92
CA MET A 36 9.69 -14.76 -12.45
C MET A 36 10.67 -15.32 -11.45
N GLU A 37 10.16 -15.94 -10.40
CA GLU A 37 10.95 -16.74 -9.46
C GLU A 37 10.40 -18.15 -9.41
N ILE A 38 11.26 -19.15 -9.52
CA ILE A 38 10.90 -20.58 -9.45
C ILE A 38 11.70 -21.24 -8.33
N TRP A 39 11.02 -22.05 -7.53
CA TRP A 39 11.59 -22.88 -6.48
C TRP A 39 11.35 -24.35 -6.79
N ILE A 40 12.35 -25.20 -6.53
CA ILE A 40 12.25 -26.65 -6.68
C ILE A 40 12.65 -27.35 -5.38
N GLY A 41 11.85 -28.34 -4.97
CA GLY A 41 12.15 -29.26 -3.88
C GLY A 41 12.56 -30.61 -4.45
N VAL A 42 13.72 -31.10 -4.06
CA VAL A 42 14.30 -32.35 -4.55
C VAL A 42 14.33 -33.37 -3.40
N ALA A 43 13.81 -34.56 -3.65
CA ALA A 43 13.94 -35.72 -2.77
C ALA A 43 14.27 -36.95 -3.62
N ASP A 44 15.19 -37.79 -3.15
CA ASP A 44 15.63 -39.01 -3.84
C ASP A 44 16.02 -38.79 -5.32
N GLY A 45 16.65 -37.64 -5.61
CA GLY A 45 17.10 -37.27 -6.95
C GLY A 45 16.00 -36.78 -7.91
N LEU A 46 14.76 -36.66 -7.44
CA LEU A 46 13.60 -36.20 -8.23
C LEU A 46 13.05 -34.89 -7.69
N ILE A 47 12.55 -34.03 -8.58
CA ILE A 47 11.81 -32.82 -8.21
C ILE A 47 10.42 -33.25 -7.73
N VAL A 48 10.22 -33.26 -6.41
CA VAL A 48 8.94 -33.67 -5.79
C VAL A 48 7.93 -32.52 -5.71
N ARG A 49 8.41 -31.27 -5.76
CA ARG A 49 7.60 -30.06 -5.81
C ARG A 49 8.29 -28.96 -6.58
N ALA A 50 7.52 -28.20 -7.36
CA ALA A 50 7.97 -26.96 -7.96
C ALA A 50 6.90 -25.88 -7.80
N SER A 51 7.31 -24.69 -7.38
CA SER A 51 6.42 -23.54 -7.26
C SER A 51 7.03 -22.32 -7.92
N PHE A 52 6.22 -21.31 -8.16
CA PHE A 52 6.69 -20.09 -8.81
C PHE A 52 5.95 -18.85 -8.33
N THR A 53 6.54 -17.69 -8.55
CA THR A 53 5.84 -16.40 -8.49
C THR A 53 6.22 -15.61 -9.72
N THR A 54 5.35 -14.70 -10.13
CA THR A 54 5.66 -13.73 -11.18
C THR A 54 4.93 -12.42 -10.89
N ASP A 55 5.58 -11.30 -11.21
CA ASP A 55 4.93 -9.98 -11.26
C ASP A 55 4.46 -9.60 -12.67
N GLY A 56 4.48 -10.59 -13.58
CA GLY A 56 4.11 -10.44 -14.98
C GLY A 56 2.64 -10.62 -15.32
N CYS A 57 2.33 -10.62 -16.62
CA CYS A 57 0.96 -10.76 -17.14
C CYS A 57 0.39 -12.20 -17.01
N GLY A 58 -0.86 -12.42 -17.43
CA GLY A 58 -1.49 -13.75 -17.43
C GLY A 58 -0.71 -14.81 -18.22
N HIS A 59 -0.01 -14.43 -19.28
CA HIS A 59 0.86 -15.35 -20.03
C HIS A 59 2.11 -15.75 -19.23
N SER A 60 2.68 -14.83 -18.45
CA SER A 60 3.76 -15.12 -17.51
C SER A 60 3.29 -16.03 -16.38
N LEU A 61 2.05 -15.85 -15.90
CA LEU A 61 1.43 -16.71 -14.91
C LEU A 61 1.24 -18.14 -15.45
N ALA A 62 0.68 -18.27 -16.66
CA ALA A 62 0.49 -19.55 -17.33
C ALA A 62 1.83 -20.26 -17.61
N ALA A 63 2.81 -19.52 -18.15
CA ALA A 63 4.13 -20.05 -18.47
C ALA A 63 4.89 -20.53 -17.23
N GLY A 64 4.86 -19.76 -16.13
CA GLY A 64 5.49 -20.15 -14.87
C GLY A 64 4.86 -21.40 -14.24
N SER A 65 3.51 -21.48 -14.25
CA SER A 65 2.81 -22.67 -13.77
C SER A 65 3.11 -23.90 -14.62
N ALA A 66 3.13 -23.74 -15.95
CA ALA A 66 3.47 -24.82 -16.88
C ALA A 66 4.89 -25.33 -16.68
N ALA A 67 5.89 -24.43 -16.57
CA ALA A 67 7.28 -24.82 -16.35
C ALA A 67 7.46 -25.59 -15.02
N ALA A 68 6.86 -25.10 -13.93
CA ALA A 68 6.91 -25.79 -12.65
C ALA A 68 6.27 -27.19 -12.71
N ARG A 69 5.07 -27.33 -13.29
CA ARG A 69 4.42 -28.65 -13.45
C ARG A 69 5.21 -29.61 -14.34
N LEU A 70 5.83 -29.12 -15.41
CA LEU A 70 6.67 -29.93 -16.29
C LEU A 70 7.92 -30.47 -15.59
N ALA A 71 8.39 -29.79 -14.54
CA ALA A 71 9.57 -30.18 -13.77
C ALA A 71 9.25 -31.25 -12.70
N GLU A 72 8.05 -31.23 -12.13
CA GLU A 72 7.65 -32.20 -11.10
C GLU A 72 7.69 -33.64 -11.61
N GLY A 73 8.24 -34.54 -10.79
CA GLY A 73 8.45 -35.95 -11.11
C GLY A 73 9.69 -36.25 -11.96
N LYS A 74 10.43 -35.24 -12.41
CA LYS A 74 11.67 -35.42 -13.20
C LYS A 74 12.93 -35.34 -12.34
N SER A 75 14.00 -35.99 -12.79
CA SER A 75 15.35 -35.72 -12.27
C SER A 75 15.82 -34.31 -12.67
N LEU A 76 16.82 -33.77 -11.97
CA LEU A 76 17.43 -32.49 -12.33
C LEU A 76 17.94 -32.48 -13.79
N ASP A 77 18.48 -33.60 -14.26
CA ASP A 77 18.97 -33.74 -15.64
C ASP A 77 17.82 -33.71 -16.66
N ALA A 78 16.76 -34.48 -16.43
CA ALA A 78 15.59 -34.50 -17.31
C ALA A 78 14.82 -33.17 -17.29
N ALA A 79 14.77 -32.50 -16.13
CA ALA A 79 14.15 -31.18 -16.02
C ALA A 79 14.97 -30.07 -16.69
N SER A 80 16.30 -30.20 -16.73
CA SER A 80 17.19 -29.24 -17.43
C SER A 80 17.08 -29.28 -18.96
N ALA A 81 16.36 -30.25 -19.51
CA ALA A 81 16.06 -30.34 -20.94
C ALA A 81 14.73 -29.65 -21.32
N ILE A 82 13.98 -29.09 -20.37
CA ILE A 82 12.69 -28.44 -20.64
C ILE A 82 12.92 -27.15 -21.45
N SER A 83 12.53 -27.19 -22.72
CA SER A 83 12.72 -26.06 -23.64
C SER A 83 11.59 -25.04 -23.54
N GLN A 84 11.81 -23.86 -24.14
CA GLN A 84 10.74 -22.89 -24.39
C GLN A 84 9.56 -23.52 -25.13
N THR A 85 9.83 -24.42 -26.10
CA THR A 85 8.80 -25.10 -26.90
C THR A 85 7.93 -26.00 -26.03
N ASP A 86 8.52 -26.70 -25.06
CA ASP A 86 7.78 -27.57 -24.14
C ASP A 86 6.85 -26.74 -23.24
N VAL A 87 7.33 -25.61 -22.72
CA VAL A 87 6.51 -24.68 -21.93
C VAL A 87 5.38 -24.09 -22.77
N LEU A 88 5.65 -23.69 -24.02
CA LEU A 88 4.62 -23.19 -24.94
C LEU A 88 3.55 -24.24 -25.22
N ALA A 89 3.95 -25.49 -25.49
CA ALA A 89 3.02 -26.59 -25.72
C ALA A 89 2.16 -26.87 -24.49
N ALA A 90 2.75 -26.85 -23.29
CA ALA A 90 2.04 -27.05 -22.03
C ALA A 90 1.07 -25.92 -21.67
N CYS A 91 1.23 -24.72 -22.24
CA CYS A 91 0.28 -23.61 -22.10
C CYS A 91 -0.90 -23.70 -23.09
N GLY A 92 -0.94 -24.69 -23.99
CA GLY A 92 -1.89 -24.72 -25.11
C GLY A 92 -1.55 -23.73 -26.24
N GLY A 93 -0.31 -23.22 -26.25
CA GLY A 93 0.13 -22.13 -27.11
C GLY A 93 -0.01 -20.75 -26.45
N LEU A 94 0.92 -19.85 -26.78
CA LEU A 94 0.84 -18.42 -26.41
C LEU A 94 0.83 -17.57 -27.69
N PRO A 95 0.19 -16.37 -27.67
CA PRO A 95 0.32 -15.40 -28.76
C PRO A 95 1.79 -15.13 -29.09
N GLU A 96 2.09 -14.83 -30.36
CA GLU A 96 3.46 -14.66 -30.84
C GLU A 96 4.25 -13.62 -30.02
N ASP A 97 3.63 -12.47 -29.75
CA ASP A 97 4.21 -11.38 -28.95
C ASP A 97 4.45 -11.77 -27.48
N SER A 98 3.82 -12.85 -26.99
CA SER A 98 3.92 -13.35 -25.61
C SER A 98 4.79 -14.60 -25.47
N ARG A 99 5.42 -15.08 -26.55
CA ARG A 99 6.32 -16.26 -26.50
C ARG A 99 7.54 -16.06 -25.59
N HIS A 100 7.92 -14.81 -25.34
CA HIS A 100 8.98 -14.46 -24.40
C HIS A 100 8.66 -14.87 -22.95
N CYS A 101 7.39 -15.04 -22.58
CA CYS A 101 6.96 -15.52 -21.26
C CYS A 101 7.37 -16.98 -21.03
N ALA A 102 7.23 -17.83 -22.05
CA ALA A 102 7.67 -19.22 -22.00
C ALA A 102 9.20 -19.33 -21.92
N LEU A 103 9.93 -18.44 -22.61
CA LEU A 103 11.38 -18.37 -22.52
C LEU A 103 11.83 -17.96 -21.11
N LEU A 104 11.19 -16.95 -20.53
CA LEU A 104 11.44 -16.51 -19.17
C LEU A 104 11.23 -17.66 -18.17
N ALA A 105 10.13 -18.40 -18.29
CA ALA A 105 9.82 -19.52 -17.40
C ALA A 105 10.85 -20.66 -17.53
N ALA A 106 11.17 -21.09 -18.74
CA ALA A 106 12.17 -22.14 -18.98
C ALA A 106 13.56 -21.74 -18.45
N ARG A 107 13.99 -20.50 -18.70
CA ARG A 107 15.28 -19.99 -18.22
C ARG A 107 15.32 -19.91 -16.69
N THR A 108 14.25 -19.44 -16.06
CA THR A 108 14.16 -19.34 -14.59
C THR A 108 14.22 -20.72 -13.95
N LEU A 109 13.55 -21.71 -14.55
CA LEU A 109 13.60 -23.09 -14.10
C LEU A 109 15.01 -23.68 -14.22
N HIS A 110 15.70 -23.45 -15.33
CA HIS A 110 17.07 -23.92 -15.53
C HIS A 110 18.05 -23.35 -14.51
N GLU A 111 17.95 -22.06 -14.19
CA GLU A 111 18.76 -21.46 -13.14
C GLU A 111 18.45 -22.04 -11.75
N ALA A 112 17.17 -22.31 -11.45
CA ALA A 112 16.77 -22.95 -10.19
C ALA A 112 17.32 -24.38 -10.07
N ILE A 113 17.37 -25.12 -11.18
CA ILE A 113 18.00 -26.45 -11.28
C ILE A 113 19.52 -26.34 -11.08
N GLY A 114 20.16 -25.36 -11.73
CA GLY A 114 21.58 -25.08 -11.55
C GLY A 114 21.92 -24.78 -10.08
N ASP A 115 21.05 -24.03 -9.40
CA ASP A 115 21.18 -23.75 -7.98
C ASP A 115 21.04 -24.99 -7.10
N ALA A 116 20.04 -25.85 -7.38
CA ALA A 116 19.89 -27.11 -6.67
C ALA A 116 21.11 -28.03 -6.82
N ARG A 117 21.69 -28.12 -8.02
CA ARG A 117 22.92 -28.91 -8.26
C ARG A 117 24.11 -28.40 -7.45
N ARG A 118 24.27 -27.07 -7.33
CA ARG A 118 25.34 -26.47 -6.52
C ARG A 118 25.19 -26.80 -5.03
N ARG A 119 23.95 -26.87 -4.53
CA ARG A 119 23.66 -27.17 -3.13
C ARG A 119 23.78 -28.66 -2.79
N THR A 120 23.60 -29.57 -3.76
CA THR A 120 23.71 -31.03 -3.56
C THR A 120 25.12 -31.61 -3.80
N GLY A 121 26.04 -30.86 -4.41
CA GLY A 121 27.35 -31.35 -4.87
C GLY A 121 28.59 -30.98 -4.05
N GLY A 122 28.47 -30.47 -2.82
CA GLY A 122 29.62 -30.08 -1.96
C GLY A 122 29.46 -30.52 -0.50
N PRO A 123 30.56 -30.59 0.31
CA PRO A 123 30.47 -31.02 1.70
C PRO A 123 29.61 -30.04 2.50
N GLN A 124 28.60 -30.58 3.18
CA GLN A 124 27.75 -29.81 4.07
C GLN A 124 28.58 -29.37 5.29
N PRO A 125 28.76 -28.06 5.55
CA PRO A 125 29.43 -27.63 6.77
C PRO A 125 28.54 -27.98 7.98
N PRO A 126 29.14 -28.25 9.15
CA PRO A 126 28.38 -28.49 10.36
C PRO A 126 27.49 -27.28 10.65
N ALA A 127 26.27 -27.56 11.13
CA ALA A 127 25.38 -26.56 11.68
C ALA A 127 26.07 -25.97 12.93
N ASP A 128 26.80 -24.88 12.73
CA ASP A 128 27.18 -23.84 13.69
C ASP A 128 28.27 -22.98 13.05
N GLY A 129 27.87 -21.85 12.46
CA GLY A 129 28.77 -20.92 11.79
C GLY A 129 28.01 -20.09 10.76
N ALA A 130 27.51 -18.93 11.19
CA ALA A 130 26.78 -17.99 10.33
C ALA A 130 27.60 -17.60 9.08
N PRO A 131 27.06 -17.74 7.85
CA PRO A 131 27.66 -17.17 6.66
C PRO A 131 27.34 -15.67 6.54
N PRO A 132 28.22 -14.87 5.91
CA PRO A 132 28.07 -13.42 5.84
C PRO A 132 26.93 -13.01 4.90
N SER A 133 26.15 -12.05 5.39
CA SER A 133 24.99 -11.35 4.83
C SER A 133 24.85 -11.32 3.29
N ALA A 134 23.91 -12.12 2.78
CA ALA A 134 23.06 -11.73 1.65
C ALA A 134 22.04 -10.69 2.15
N GLY A 135 21.64 -9.73 1.29
CA GLY A 135 20.66 -8.69 1.62
C GLY A 135 19.37 -9.26 2.23
N PRO A 136 18.62 -8.45 2.99
CA PRO A 136 17.70 -8.95 4.02
C PRO A 136 16.67 -9.90 3.43
N ALA A 137 16.57 -11.06 4.06
CA ALA A 137 15.53 -12.04 3.78
C ALA A 137 14.15 -11.40 4.05
N ALA A 138 13.13 -11.74 3.27
CA ALA A 138 11.76 -11.21 3.42
C ALA A 138 11.12 -11.40 4.82
N GLY A 139 11.75 -12.16 5.74
CA GLY A 139 11.37 -12.24 7.15
C GLY A 139 11.93 -11.10 8.03
N ASP A 140 13.09 -10.54 7.67
CA ASP A 140 13.74 -9.41 8.33
C ASP A 140 13.01 -8.09 8.00
N ASP A 141 12.54 -7.96 6.75
CA ASP A 141 11.78 -6.79 6.28
C ASP A 141 10.46 -6.60 7.01
N ARG A 142 9.71 -7.68 7.27
CA ARG A 142 8.47 -7.62 8.05
C ARG A 142 8.70 -7.33 9.53
N ALA A 143 9.78 -7.84 10.11
CA ALA A 143 10.14 -7.54 11.49
C ALA A 143 10.55 -6.07 11.65
N ALA A 144 11.34 -5.54 10.71
CA ALA A 144 11.73 -4.14 10.68
C ALA A 144 10.52 -3.20 10.49
N LEU A 145 9.60 -3.54 9.59
CA LEU A 145 8.33 -2.82 9.41
C LEU A 145 7.51 -2.80 10.71
N ARG A 146 7.31 -3.98 11.32
CA ARG A 146 6.57 -4.13 12.58
C ARG A 146 7.20 -3.28 13.68
N HIS A 147 8.52 -3.38 13.85
CA HIS A 147 9.26 -2.60 14.84
C HIS A 147 9.11 -1.09 14.62
N ARG A 148 9.09 -0.59 13.37
CA ARG A 148 8.80 0.83 13.12
C ARG A 148 7.40 1.22 13.51
N LEU A 149 6.40 0.43 13.12
CA LEU A 149 5.01 0.72 13.45
C LEU A 149 4.73 0.61 14.96
N ASP A 150 5.47 -0.22 15.70
CA ASP A 150 5.34 -0.37 17.16
C ASP A 150 5.80 0.88 17.94
N ARG A 151 6.59 1.76 17.31
CA ARG A 151 7.00 3.07 17.84
C ARG A 151 5.95 4.17 17.64
N ILE A 152 4.86 3.84 16.97
CA ILE A 152 3.76 4.75 16.66
C ILE A 152 2.59 4.36 17.57
N ALA A 153 2.17 5.26 18.47
CA ALA A 153 1.11 4.96 19.43
C ALA A 153 -0.23 4.76 18.74
N HIS A 154 -0.58 5.64 17.79
CA HIS A 154 -1.81 5.54 17.01
C HIS A 154 -1.57 5.68 15.51
N THR A 155 -2.22 4.84 14.71
CA THR A 155 -2.23 4.93 13.24
C THR A 155 -3.66 5.17 12.77
N ILE A 156 -3.89 6.33 12.16
CA ILE A 156 -5.19 6.80 11.70
C ILE A 156 -5.20 6.83 10.18
N LEU A 157 -6.08 6.03 9.58
CA LEU A 157 -6.24 5.95 8.13
C LEU A 157 -7.29 6.95 7.65
N VAL A 158 -7.02 7.71 6.59
CA VAL A 158 -7.99 8.63 5.99
C VAL A 158 -8.45 8.07 4.65
N LEU A 159 -9.74 7.73 4.56
CA LEU A 159 -10.36 7.07 3.41
C LEU A 159 -11.37 7.99 2.73
N SER A 160 -11.62 7.77 1.43
CA SER A 160 -12.78 8.33 0.74
C SER A 160 -13.35 7.35 -0.28
N GLY A 161 -14.64 7.48 -0.59
CA GLY A 161 -15.29 6.65 -1.60
C GLY A 161 -14.84 6.99 -3.04
N LYS A 162 -14.47 8.24 -3.29
CA LYS A 162 -14.01 8.73 -4.59
C LYS A 162 -13.03 9.90 -4.46
N GLY A 163 -12.42 10.27 -5.60
CA GLY A 163 -11.58 11.45 -5.73
C GLY A 163 -12.37 12.76 -5.65
N GLY A 164 -11.68 13.85 -5.32
CA GLY A 164 -12.26 15.21 -5.32
C GLY A 164 -13.06 15.61 -4.07
N VAL A 165 -13.22 14.72 -3.08
CA VAL A 165 -13.96 15.04 -1.84
C VAL A 165 -13.16 15.87 -0.82
N GLY A 166 -11.91 16.20 -1.13
CA GLY A 166 -10.99 16.92 -0.23
C GLY A 166 -10.36 16.05 0.87
N LYS A 167 -10.27 14.73 0.67
CA LYS A 167 -9.65 13.76 1.59
C LYS A 167 -8.28 14.22 2.10
N SER A 168 -7.36 14.57 1.20
CA SER A 168 -6.00 15.00 1.54
C SER A 168 -5.97 16.34 2.29
N THR A 169 -6.85 17.28 1.94
CA THR A 169 -7.03 18.52 2.70
C THR A 169 -7.48 18.23 4.14
N VAL A 170 -8.41 17.30 4.32
CA VAL A 170 -8.84 16.85 5.65
C VAL A 170 -7.68 16.16 6.38
N ALA A 171 -6.93 15.27 5.73
CA ALA A 171 -5.78 14.57 6.31
C ALA A 171 -4.69 15.54 6.82
N VAL A 172 -4.32 16.55 6.01
CA VAL A 172 -3.35 17.58 6.38
C VAL A 172 -3.83 18.39 7.59
N ASN A 173 -5.05 18.92 7.55
CA ASN A 173 -5.56 19.75 8.64
C ASN A 173 -5.80 18.93 9.92
N LEU A 174 -6.15 17.65 9.80
CA LEU A 174 -6.24 16.72 10.91
C LEU A 174 -4.87 16.51 11.58
N ALA A 175 -3.84 16.17 10.80
CA ALA A 175 -2.49 15.96 11.30
C ALA A 175 -1.94 17.21 12.00
N VAL A 176 -2.15 18.38 11.41
CA VAL A 176 -1.70 19.67 11.99
C VAL A 176 -2.48 20.01 13.26
N ALA A 177 -3.78 19.75 13.31
CA ALA A 177 -4.57 19.98 14.52
C ALA A 177 -4.13 19.08 15.68
N LEU A 178 -3.82 17.80 15.40
CA LEU A 178 -3.24 16.87 16.38
C LEU A 178 -1.87 17.37 16.87
N ALA A 179 -1.00 17.85 15.97
CA ALA A 179 0.30 18.38 16.34
C ALA A 179 0.19 19.62 17.23
N ARG A 180 -0.77 20.51 16.95
CA ARG A 180 -1.05 21.70 17.76
C ARG A 180 -1.65 21.38 19.13
N ALA A 181 -2.26 20.21 19.28
CA ALA A 181 -2.66 19.69 20.59
C ALA A 181 -1.47 19.10 21.38
N GLY A 182 -0.23 19.24 20.88
CA GLY A 182 1.00 18.83 21.56
C GLY A 182 1.46 17.41 21.22
N ARG A 183 0.85 16.76 20.22
CA ARG A 183 1.20 15.40 19.82
C ARG A 183 2.34 15.40 18.80
N ARG A 184 3.20 14.38 18.82
CA ARG A 184 4.20 14.11 17.78
C ARG A 184 3.50 13.40 16.62
N VAL A 185 3.37 14.08 15.49
CA VAL A 185 2.55 13.60 14.38
C VAL A 185 3.38 13.36 13.12
N GLY A 186 3.18 12.19 12.51
CA GLY A 186 3.59 11.88 11.15
C GLY A 186 2.40 11.99 10.18
N LEU A 187 2.66 12.41 8.96
CA LEU A 187 1.72 12.42 7.85
C LEU A 187 2.33 11.69 6.65
N LEU A 188 1.71 10.58 6.24
CA LEU A 188 2.10 9.80 5.08
C LEU A 188 1.07 9.99 3.96
N ASP A 189 1.51 10.51 2.83
CA ASP A 189 0.75 10.54 1.58
C ASP A 189 0.99 9.25 0.80
N ALA A 190 -0.02 8.38 0.79
CA ALA A 190 0.01 7.10 0.10
C ALA A 190 -0.77 7.14 -1.22
N ASP A 191 -1.25 8.31 -1.65
CA ASP A 191 -1.94 8.48 -2.93
C ASP A 191 -0.94 8.61 -4.09
N LEU A 192 -0.56 7.47 -4.66
CA LEU A 192 0.42 7.42 -5.75
C LEU A 192 -0.09 8.00 -7.07
N HIS A 193 -1.40 8.04 -7.29
CA HIS A 193 -1.96 8.52 -8.56
C HIS A 193 -2.16 10.03 -8.58
N GLY A 194 -2.32 10.64 -7.42
CA GLY A 194 -2.53 12.08 -7.30
C GLY A 194 -2.02 12.63 -5.97
N PRO A 195 -0.70 12.54 -5.69
CA PRO A 195 -0.15 13.01 -4.43
C PRO A 195 -0.36 14.52 -4.31
N SER A 196 -1.21 14.92 -3.38
CA SER A 196 -1.60 16.33 -3.22
C SER A 196 -0.91 16.99 -2.02
N ILE A 197 -0.47 16.20 -1.04
CA ILE A 197 0.14 16.70 0.20
C ILE A 197 1.42 17.52 -0.06
N PRO A 198 2.35 17.12 -0.94
CA PRO A 198 3.51 17.94 -1.29
C PRO A 198 3.14 19.35 -1.76
N THR A 199 2.07 19.47 -2.55
CA THR A 199 1.59 20.77 -3.05
C THR A 199 0.91 21.56 -1.93
N LEU A 200 0.01 20.92 -1.17
CA LEU A 200 -0.74 21.55 -0.07
C LEU A 200 0.16 22.13 1.04
N LEU A 201 1.37 21.56 1.20
CA LEU A 201 2.37 21.98 2.18
C LEU A 201 3.57 22.71 1.56
N ARG A 202 3.55 23.00 0.25
CA ARG A 202 4.67 23.60 -0.50
C ARG A 202 6.01 22.89 -0.32
N LEU A 203 5.96 21.57 -0.21
CA LEU A 203 7.13 20.70 -0.11
C LEU A 203 7.53 20.07 -1.45
N ALA A 204 6.75 20.29 -2.50
CA ALA A 204 6.90 19.53 -3.74
C ALA A 204 8.22 19.76 -4.50
N ASP A 205 8.95 20.85 -4.23
CA ASP A 205 10.29 21.08 -4.77
C ASP A 205 11.41 20.81 -3.73
N THR A 206 11.04 20.25 -2.57
CA THR A 206 11.98 19.94 -1.49
C THR A 206 12.48 18.50 -1.65
N PRO A 207 13.79 18.28 -1.85
CA PRO A 207 14.32 16.93 -2.02
C PRO A 207 14.29 16.15 -0.70
N VAL A 208 13.78 14.92 -0.74
CA VAL A 208 13.90 13.98 0.38
C VAL A 208 15.35 13.50 0.48
N ARG A 209 15.87 13.49 1.70
CA ARG A 209 17.22 12.99 1.99
C ARG A 209 17.15 11.55 2.45
N MET A 210 18.19 10.80 2.09
CA MET A 210 18.47 9.50 2.69
C MET A 210 19.66 9.62 3.63
N GLU A 211 19.50 9.17 4.87
CA GLU A 211 20.56 9.13 5.87
C GLU A 211 20.57 7.74 6.50
N ASN A 212 21.74 7.09 6.55
CA ASN A 212 21.91 5.73 7.11
C ASN A 212 20.93 4.69 6.53
N GLY A 213 20.62 4.78 5.24
CA GLY A 213 19.66 3.88 4.58
C GLY A 213 18.19 4.13 4.92
N GLN A 214 17.86 5.24 5.59
CA GLN A 214 16.50 5.62 5.94
C GLN A 214 16.09 6.90 5.21
N LEU A 215 14.81 6.99 4.84
CA LEU A 215 14.20 8.20 4.27
C LEU A 215 13.87 9.17 5.41
N ILE A 216 14.38 10.40 5.33
CA ILE A 216 14.13 11.42 6.35
C ILE A 216 12.86 12.20 6.00
N PRO A 217 11.81 12.18 6.85
CA PRO A 217 10.59 12.93 6.61
C PRO A 217 10.83 14.44 6.68
N LEU A 218 10.11 15.19 5.84
CA LEU A 218 10.23 16.64 5.77
C LEU A 218 9.37 17.30 6.85
N PRO A 219 9.90 18.24 7.64
CA PRO A 219 9.11 18.95 8.62
C PRO A 219 8.22 20.00 7.94
N ALA A 220 6.93 20.01 8.26
CA ALA A 220 6.01 21.07 7.85
C ALA A 220 4.92 21.29 8.90
N ALA A 221 4.77 22.54 9.34
CA ALA A 221 3.71 22.96 10.28
C ALA A 221 3.58 22.09 11.55
N GLY A 222 4.73 21.67 12.11
CA GLY A 222 4.78 20.82 13.31
C GLY A 222 4.55 19.32 13.05
N VAL A 223 4.45 18.91 11.79
CA VAL A 223 4.23 17.52 11.37
C VAL A 223 5.43 17.02 10.57
N SER A 224 5.82 15.77 10.78
CA SER A 224 6.79 15.05 9.93
C SER A 224 6.06 14.49 8.72
N VAL A 225 6.45 14.88 7.50
CA VAL A 225 5.71 14.56 6.28
C VAL A 225 6.53 13.65 5.37
N MET A 226 5.89 12.62 4.85
CA MET A 226 6.42 11.82 3.75
C MET A 226 5.37 11.65 2.66
N SER A 227 5.80 11.76 1.40
CA SER A 227 4.94 11.53 0.26
C SER A 227 5.70 10.82 -0.84
N ILE A 228 5.01 9.91 -1.53
CA ILE A 228 5.52 9.30 -2.75
C ILE A 228 5.76 10.34 -3.86
N GLY A 229 5.04 11.47 -3.82
CA GLY A 229 5.23 12.60 -4.73
C GLY A 229 6.63 13.19 -4.70
N PHE A 230 7.41 13.01 -3.62
CA PHE A 230 8.79 13.49 -3.54
C PHE A 230 9.77 12.68 -4.40
N LEU A 231 9.43 11.43 -4.74
CA LEU A 231 10.27 10.54 -5.56
C LEU A 231 9.90 10.59 -7.04
N LEU A 232 8.79 11.25 -7.39
CA LEU A 232 8.38 11.46 -8.78
C LEU A 232 9.29 12.51 -9.41
N ARG A 233 10.13 12.11 -10.37
CA ARG A 233 11.12 13.00 -11.01
C ARG A 233 10.48 14.11 -11.86
N GLN A 234 9.24 13.95 -12.30
CA GLN A 234 8.44 14.96 -13.01
C GLN A 234 6.95 14.82 -12.63
N ARG A 235 6.27 15.96 -12.39
CA ARG A 235 4.86 16.00 -11.95
C ARG A 235 3.84 15.57 -13.02
N ASP A 236 4.24 15.63 -14.29
CA ASP A 236 3.39 15.36 -15.45
C ASP A 236 3.71 14.04 -16.16
N ASP A 237 4.71 13.30 -15.70
CA ASP A 237 4.93 11.95 -16.21
C ASP A 237 3.72 11.12 -15.76
N ALA A 238 2.88 10.72 -16.71
CA ALA A 238 1.87 9.69 -16.53
C ALA A 238 2.61 8.35 -16.31
N VAL A 239 3.25 8.19 -15.16
CA VAL A 239 3.96 6.97 -14.81
C VAL A 239 2.88 5.93 -14.57
N VAL A 240 2.72 5.02 -15.54
CA VAL A 240 1.88 3.84 -15.37
C VAL A 240 2.63 2.87 -14.45
N TRP A 241 2.56 3.12 -13.14
CA TRP A 241 3.14 2.25 -12.15
C TRP A 241 2.38 0.91 -12.15
N ARG A 242 3.05 -0.20 -12.48
CA ARG A 242 2.45 -1.54 -12.38
C ARG A 242 2.20 -1.89 -10.90
N GLY A 243 1.05 -2.49 -10.57
CA GLY A 243 0.60 -2.74 -9.19
C GLY A 243 1.66 -3.28 -8.21
N PRO A 244 2.44 -4.31 -8.56
CA PRO A 244 3.48 -4.86 -7.68
C PRO A 244 4.59 -3.87 -7.30
N LEU A 245 4.96 -2.95 -8.21
CA LEU A 245 5.95 -1.92 -7.92
C LEU A 245 5.40 -0.90 -6.91
N LYS A 246 4.13 -0.53 -7.05
CA LYS A 246 3.44 0.36 -6.11
C LYS A 246 3.45 -0.21 -4.70
N MET A 247 3.15 -1.51 -4.57
CA MET A 247 3.09 -2.17 -3.28
C MET A 247 4.44 -2.24 -2.59
N ARG A 248 5.51 -2.56 -3.35
CA ARG A 248 6.87 -2.54 -2.82
C ARG A 248 7.27 -1.14 -2.35
N LEU A 249 6.88 -0.08 -3.06
CA LEU A 249 7.16 1.29 -2.61
C LEU A 249 6.41 1.62 -1.34
N LEU A 250 5.10 1.34 -1.26
CA LEU A 250 4.31 1.58 -0.06
C LEU A 250 4.88 0.84 1.15
N GLU A 251 5.27 -0.43 0.98
CA GLU A 251 5.99 -1.21 1.98
C GLU A 251 7.32 -0.54 2.35
N GLN A 252 8.09 -0.10 1.36
CA GLN A 252 9.34 0.63 1.57
C GLN A 252 9.11 1.95 2.33
N PHE A 253 8.05 2.70 2.08
CA PHE A 253 7.76 3.95 2.79
C PHE A 253 7.41 3.67 4.26
N LEU A 254 6.57 2.67 4.52
CA LEU A 254 6.25 2.29 5.90
C LEU A 254 7.48 1.73 6.62
N ARG A 255 8.37 1.03 5.90
CA ARG A 255 9.56 0.37 6.44
C ARG A 255 10.79 1.26 6.49
N ASP A 256 10.98 2.26 5.63
CA ASP A 256 12.27 2.96 5.45
C ASP A 256 12.23 4.41 5.91
N VAL A 257 11.04 4.98 6.19
CA VAL A 257 10.90 6.35 6.71
C VAL A 257 11.21 6.45 8.20
N ALA A 258 12.18 7.30 8.56
CA ALA A 258 12.65 7.50 9.92
C ALA A 258 11.65 8.35 10.73
N TRP A 259 10.48 7.79 11.01
CA TRP A 259 9.41 8.45 11.76
C TRP A 259 9.80 8.83 13.20
N GLY A 260 10.70 8.05 13.81
CA GLY A 260 10.99 8.15 15.24
C GLY A 260 9.83 7.62 16.08
N ASP A 261 9.68 8.17 17.29
CA ASP A 261 8.55 7.87 18.17
C ASP A 261 7.44 8.91 17.91
N LEU A 262 6.27 8.42 17.49
CA LEU A 262 5.11 9.25 17.16
C LEU A 262 3.94 8.91 18.08
N ASP A 263 3.17 9.93 18.42
CA ASP A 263 1.89 9.75 19.11
C ASP A 263 0.78 9.45 18.09
N ASP A 264 0.86 10.02 16.87
CA ASP A 264 -0.03 9.71 15.76
C ASP A 264 0.73 9.60 14.42
N LEU A 265 0.34 8.63 13.60
CA LEU A 265 0.61 8.61 12.17
C LEU A 265 -0.70 8.70 11.41
N VAL A 266 -0.90 9.80 10.69
CA VAL A 266 -2.03 9.98 9.77
C VAL A 266 -1.61 9.51 8.38
N ILE A 267 -2.36 8.59 7.78
CA ILE A 267 -2.07 8.06 6.44
C ILE A 267 -3.21 8.45 5.49
N ASP A 268 -2.90 9.27 4.49
CA ASP A 268 -3.81 9.64 3.42
C ASP A 268 -3.82 8.56 2.34
N LEU A 269 -4.89 7.76 2.29
CA LEU A 269 -5.00 6.63 1.37
C LEU A 269 -5.50 7.08 -0.01
N PRO A 270 -5.21 6.35 -1.11
CA PRO A 270 -5.84 6.60 -2.40
C PRO A 270 -7.38 6.57 -2.32
N PRO A 271 -8.10 7.26 -3.22
CA PRO A 271 -9.55 7.21 -3.26
C PRO A 271 -10.07 5.80 -3.61
N GLY A 272 -11.20 5.43 -3.04
CA GLY A 272 -11.87 4.16 -3.29
C GLY A 272 -11.45 3.05 -2.33
N THR A 273 -11.75 1.81 -2.73
CA THR A 273 -11.50 0.60 -1.92
C THR A 273 -10.81 -0.48 -2.76
N GLY A 274 -9.87 -0.05 -3.61
CA GLY A 274 -9.09 -0.92 -4.49
C GLY A 274 -7.94 -1.61 -3.78
N ASP A 275 -6.96 -2.07 -4.56
CA ASP A 275 -5.81 -2.84 -4.05
C ASP A 275 -4.89 -2.00 -3.16
N GLU A 276 -4.71 -0.70 -3.46
CA GLU A 276 -3.77 0.13 -2.71
C GLU A 276 -4.21 0.38 -1.24
N PRO A 277 -5.46 0.83 -0.95
CA PRO A 277 -5.95 0.90 0.43
C PRO A 277 -5.92 -0.47 1.14
N LEU A 278 -6.26 -1.55 0.43
CA LEU A 278 -6.24 -2.92 0.97
C LEU A 278 -4.84 -3.31 1.45
N SER A 279 -3.83 -3.12 0.61
CA SER A 279 -2.45 -3.46 0.93
C SER A 279 -1.88 -2.60 2.05
N ILE A 280 -2.21 -1.30 2.11
CA ILE A 280 -1.77 -0.45 3.22
C ILE A 280 -2.39 -0.93 4.53
N CYS A 281 -3.70 -1.24 4.55
CA CYS A 281 -4.34 -1.83 5.73
C CYS A 281 -3.67 -3.15 6.16
N GLN A 282 -3.31 -4.02 5.22
CA GLN A 282 -2.62 -5.29 5.51
C GLN A 282 -1.19 -5.10 6.04
N LEU A 283 -0.45 -4.14 5.49
CA LEU A 283 0.92 -3.82 5.90
C LEU A 283 0.96 -3.15 7.28
N VAL A 284 0.04 -2.22 7.53
CA VAL A 284 -0.12 -1.57 8.84
C VAL A 284 -0.62 -2.57 9.89
N GLY A 285 -1.50 -3.49 9.49
CA GLY A 285 -2.00 -4.60 10.30
C GLY A 285 -2.99 -4.17 11.39
N ALA A 286 -2.52 -3.41 12.38
CA ALA A 286 -3.29 -3.04 13.58
C ALA A 286 -3.53 -1.52 13.66
N ALA A 287 -4.06 -0.91 12.61
CA ALA A 287 -4.46 0.50 12.67
C ALA A 287 -5.58 0.72 13.71
N ASP A 288 -5.53 1.84 14.41
CA ASP A 288 -6.50 2.19 15.48
C ASP A 288 -7.88 2.52 14.90
N GLY A 289 -7.90 2.98 13.65
CA GLY A 289 -9.12 3.07 12.87
C GLY A 289 -9.00 3.99 11.67
N ALA A 290 -10.14 4.21 11.03
CA ALA A 290 -10.27 5.08 9.87
C ALA A 290 -11.23 6.25 10.07
N VAL A 291 -10.84 7.39 9.53
CA VAL A 291 -11.72 8.52 9.26
C VAL A 291 -12.17 8.44 7.81
N VAL A 292 -13.49 8.42 7.58
CA VAL A 292 -14.06 8.37 6.22
C VAL A 292 -14.52 9.77 5.82
N VAL A 293 -13.93 10.31 4.75
CA VAL A 293 -14.25 11.63 4.22
C VAL A 293 -15.25 11.51 3.08
N THR A 294 -16.29 12.34 3.13
CA THR A 294 -17.32 12.44 2.09
C THR A 294 -17.75 13.89 1.89
N THR A 295 -18.61 14.16 0.91
CA THR A 295 -19.27 15.46 0.71
C THR A 295 -20.77 15.29 0.78
N PRO A 296 -21.57 16.34 1.08
CA PRO A 296 -23.01 16.21 1.20
C PRO A 296 -23.69 15.63 -0.05
N GLN A 297 -23.15 15.90 -1.25
CA GLN A 297 -23.65 15.34 -2.50
C GLN A 297 -23.37 13.82 -2.61
N ASP A 298 -22.26 13.37 -2.03
CA ASP A 298 -21.77 12.00 -2.16
C ASP A 298 -22.38 11.04 -1.13
N VAL A 299 -23.04 11.56 -0.11
CA VAL A 299 -23.46 10.70 1.00
C VAL A 299 -24.61 9.76 0.63
N ALA A 300 -25.37 10.08 -0.41
CA ALA A 300 -26.37 9.17 -0.96
C ALA A 300 -25.76 8.11 -1.89
N THR A 301 -24.45 8.14 -2.16
CA THR A 301 -23.82 7.23 -3.13
C THR A 301 -23.40 5.90 -2.50
N ALA A 302 -23.27 4.89 -3.36
CA ALA A 302 -22.74 3.59 -2.97
C ALA A 302 -21.27 3.67 -2.49
N ASP A 303 -20.56 4.77 -2.76
CA ASP A 303 -19.12 4.86 -2.55
C ASP A 303 -18.77 4.96 -1.06
N VAL A 304 -19.47 5.80 -0.30
CA VAL A 304 -19.22 5.93 1.15
C VAL A 304 -19.63 4.64 1.88
N ARG A 305 -20.75 4.03 1.47
CA ARG A 305 -21.17 2.71 1.98
C ARG A 305 -20.11 1.65 1.71
N ARG A 306 -19.49 1.68 0.53
CA ARG A 306 -18.40 0.77 0.17
C ARG A 306 -17.15 1.02 1.01
N SER A 307 -16.77 2.28 1.28
CA SER A 307 -15.64 2.59 2.18
C SER A 307 -15.87 2.09 3.61
N ILE A 308 -17.08 2.25 4.16
CA ILE A 308 -17.43 1.71 5.49
C ILE A 308 -17.44 0.18 5.45
N GLY A 309 -17.99 -0.43 4.39
CA GLY A 309 -17.97 -1.88 4.18
C GLY A 309 -16.55 -2.44 4.09
N PHE A 310 -15.65 -1.74 3.40
CA PHE A 310 -14.22 -2.07 3.33
C PHE A 310 -13.57 -2.03 4.71
N CYS A 311 -13.84 -1.01 5.53
CA CYS A 311 -13.34 -0.94 6.91
C CYS A 311 -13.77 -2.18 7.70
N ARG A 312 -15.06 -2.56 7.62
CA ARG A 312 -15.57 -3.77 8.28
C ARG A 312 -14.89 -5.05 7.79
N ALA A 313 -14.73 -5.21 6.48
CA ALA A 313 -14.05 -6.38 5.90
C ALA A 313 -12.60 -6.50 6.37
N MET A 314 -11.94 -5.37 6.61
CA MET A 314 -10.57 -5.29 7.11
C MET A 314 -10.47 -5.30 8.65
N HIS A 315 -11.58 -5.47 9.37
CA HIS A 315 -11.65 -5.35 10.83
C HIS A 315 -11.08 -4.02 11.35
N LEU A 316 -11.18 -2.96 10.54
CA LEU A 316 -10.71 -1.62 10.83
C LEU A 316 -11.82 -0.80 11.49
N PRO A 317 -11.66 -0.33 12.73
CA PRO A 317 -12.66 0.51 13.38
C PRO A 317 -12.91 1.79 12.60
N VAL A 318 -14.17 2.16 12.37
CA VAL A 318 -14.49 3.47 11.80
C VAL A 318 -14.54 4.47 12.95
N LEU A 319 -13.51 5.31 13.06
CA LEU A 319 -13.43 6.39 14.07
C LEU A 319 -14.50 7.45 13.83
N GLY A 320 -14.86 7.65 12.56
CA GLY A 320 -16.10 8.29 12.18
C GLY A 320 -16.08 8.89 10.78
N VAL A 321 -17.22 9.45 10.40
CA VAL A 321 -17.44 10.08 9.09
C VAL A 321 -17.30 11.59 9.22
N VAL A 322 -16.58 12.20 8.28
CA VAL A 322 -16.44 13.65 8.11
C VAL A 322 -17.16 14.07 6.84
N GLU A 323 -18.14 14.96 6.96
CA GLU A 323 -18.80 15.58 5.81
C GLU A 323 -18.07 16.89 5.47
N ASN A 324 -17.18 16.82 4.49
CA ASN A 324 -16.42 17.95 3.97
C ASN A 324 -17.23 18.74 2.94
N MET A 325 -16.86 20.00 2.71
CA MET A 325 -17.57 20.91 1.80
C MET A 325 -19.06 21.11 2.13
N SER A 326 -19.41 21.02 3.42
CA SER A 326 -20.79 21.12 3.92
C SER A 326 -21.13 22.56 4.29
N GLY A 327 -21.76 23.26 3.35
CA GLY A 327 -22.02 24.70 3.45
C GLY A 327 -20.82 25.54 3.03
N PHE A 328 -20.92 26.85 3.24
CA PHE A 328 -19.94 27.85 2.84
C PHE A 328 -19.72 28.86 3.96
N ALA A 329 -18.48 29.04 4.40
CA ALA A 329 -18.08 30.05 5.36
C ALA A 329 -17.89 31.39 4.64
N CYS A 330 -18.77 32.35 4.88
CA CYS A 330 -18.69 33.66 4.24
C CYS A 330 -17.46 34.44 4.73
N PRO A 331 -16.54 34.88 3.86
CA PRO A 331 -15.32 35.58 4.26
C PRO A 331 -15.59 36.98 4.83
N HIS A 332 -16.76 37.56 4.56
CA HIS A 332 -17.11 38.91 5.02
C HIS A 332 -17.75 38.95 6.40
N CYS A 333 -18.59 37.96 6.73
CA CYS A 333 -19.37 37.95 7.98
C CYS A 333 -19.13 36.73 8.87
N GLY A 334 -18.32 35.76 8.42
CA GLY A 334 -17.99 34.53 9.15
C GLY A 334 -19.17 33.54 9.32
N ARG A 335 -20.35 33.87 8.78
CA ARG A 335 -21.54 33.03 8.86
C ARG A 335 -21.41 31.85 7.89
N ALA A 336 -21.71 30.66 8.38
CA ALA A 336 -21.86 29.48 7.53
C ALA A 336 -23.24 29.47 6.88
N THR A 337 -23.27 29.27 5.57
CA THR A 337 -24.50 29.18 4.76
C THR A 337 -24.53 27.84 4.04
N ASP A 338 -25.63 27.11 4.18
CA ASP A 338 -25.84 25.86 3.44
C ASP A 338 -26.12 26.17 1.96
N ILE A 339 -25.11 25.98 1.11
CA ILE A 339 -25.22 26.18 -0.34
C ILE A 339 -25.66 24.92 -1.09
N PHE A 340 -25.57 23.76 -0.43
CA PHE A 340 -26.05 22.46 -0.91
C PHE A 340 -26.91 21.80 0.17
N LYS A 341 -27.57 20.68 -0.14
CA LYS A 341 -28.20 19.85 0.88
C LYS A 341 -27.15 19.43 1.90
N THR A 342 -27.45 19.48 3.20
CA THR A 342 -26.51 19.12 4.27
C THR A 342 -27.02 17.94 5.10
N GLY A 343 -26.13 17.34 5.90
CA GLY A 343 -26.48 16.27 6.83
C GLY A 343 -26.70 14.92 6.18
N GLY A 344 -26.23 14.75 4.94
CA GLY A 344 -26.16 13.42 4.34
C GLY A 344 -25.23 12.53 5.17
N GLY A 345 -24.05 13.05 5.49
CA GLY A 345 -22.95 12.41 6.23
C GLY A 345 -23.43 11.82 7.53
N GLU A 346 -24.13 12.65 8.29
CA GLU A 346 -24.67 12.32 9.59
C GLU A 346 -25.75 11.24 9.51
N ARG A 347 -26.69 11.35 8.57
CA ARG A 347 -27.72 10.32 8.35
C ARG A 347 -27.09 8.98 7.96
N LEU A 348 -26.15 8.97 7.02
CA LEU A 348 -25.49 7.73 6.61
C LEU A 348 -24.68 7.11 7.75
N ALA A 349 -23.96 7.93 8.52
CA ALA A 349 -23.22 7.45 9.68
C ALA A 349 -24.16 6.77 10.68
N ALA A 350 -25.31 7.37 10.97
CA ALA A 350 -26.34 6.77 11.81
C ALA A 350 -26.92 5.47 11.23
N GLU A 351 -27.29 5.46 9.94
CA GLU A 351 -27.80 4.27 9.24
C GLU A 351 -26.79 3.11 9.24
N MET A 352 -25.51 3.42 9.09
CA MET A 352 -24.44 2.44 9.10
C MET A 352 -23.94 2.14 10.52
N GLY A 353 -24.47 2.77 11.57
CA GLY A 353 -24.05 2.55 12.96
C GLY A 353 -22.58 2.90 13.22
N VAL A 354 -22.07 3.98 12.61
CA VAL A 354 -20.70 4.48 12.83
C VAL A 354 -20.73 5.93 13.34
N PRO A 355 -19.68 6.41 14.04
CA PRO A 355 -19.66 7.78 14.55
C PRO A 355 -19.67 8.84 13.44
N PHE A 356 -20.27 9.98 13.74
CA PHE A 356 -20.19 11.18 12.90
C PHE A 356 -19.31 12.23 13.59
N LEU A 357 -18.19 12.60 12.98
CA LEU A 357 -17.20 13.51 13.59
C LEU A 357 -17.57 14.99 13.37
N GLY A 358 -18.32 15.29 12.31
CA GLY A 358 -18.82 16.62 12.06
C GLY A 358 -18.77 17.04 10.59
N ARG A 359 -19.11 18.32 10.40
CA ARG A 359 -19.21 18.99 9.11
C ARG A 359 -18.12 20.05 8.98
N ILE A 360 -17.45 20.09 7.84
CA ILE A 360 -16.44 21.10 7.51
C ILE A 360 -16.98 21.91 6.31
N PRO A 361 -17.18 23.23 6.44
CA PRO A 361 -17.69 24.06 5.34
C PRO A 361 -16.62 24.33 4.28
N LEU A 362 -17.06 24.69 3.08
CA LEU A 362 -16.20 25.35 2.09
C LEU A 362 -15.78 26.71 2.62
N ASP A 363 -14.48 26.95 2.65
CA ASP A 363 -13.90 28.20 3.12
C ASP A 363 -12.81 28.62 2.13
N PRO A 364 -12.97 29.76 1.43
CA PRO A 364 -11.96 30.25 0.51
C PRO A 364 -10.58 30.38 1.16
N ALA A 365 -10.55 30.74 2.45
CA ALA A 365 -9.30 30.89 3.17
C ALA A 365 -8.58 29.55 3.39
N VAL A 366 -9.26 28.40 3.35
CA VAL A 366 -8.60 27.08 3.33
C VAL A 366 -7.84 26.89 2.02
N GLY A 367 -8.49 27.18 0.88
CA GLY A 367 -7.85 27.09 -0.44
C GLY A 367 -6.65 28.02 -0.54
N GLU A 368 -6.79 29.27 -0.15
CA GLU A 368 -5.68 30.23 -0.15
C GLU A 368 -4.55 29.83 0.81
N ALA A 369 -4.89 29.25 1.97
CA ALA A 369 -3.88 28.78 2.92
C ALA A 369 -3.10 27.59 2.35
N CYS A 370 -3.78 26.66 1.65
CA CYS A 370 -3.16 25.59 0.89
C CYS A 370 -2.28 26.13 -0.24
N ASP A 371 -2.73 27.12 -1.01
CA ASP A 371 -1.94 27.78 -2.04
C ASP A 371 -0.69 28.44 -1.45
N ARG A 372 -0.78 28.96 -0.21
CA ARG A 372 0.32 29.52 0.57
C ARG A 372 1.22 28.47 1.26
N GLY A 373 0.88 27.18 1.20
CA GLY A 373 1.62 26.10 1.86
C GLY A 373 1.55 26.13 3.38
N THR A 374 0.57 26.84 3.93
CA THR A 374 0.38 27.03 5.36
C THR A 374 -0.92 26.37 5.75
N PRO A 375 -0.94 25.37 6.65
CA PRO A 375 -2.20 24.73 7.02
C PRO A 375 -3.18 25.73 7.63
N PHE A 376 -4.42 25.71 7.13
CA PHE A 376 -5.46 26.69 7.46
C PHE A 376 -5.69 26.84 8.96
N VAL A 377 -5.72 25.71 9.69
CA VAL A 377 -5.94 25.72 11.14
C VAL A 377 -4.94 26.67 11.82
N SER A 378 -3.70 26.74 11.34
CA SER A 378 -2.60 27.56 11.88
C SER A 378 -2.84 29.06 11.79
N GLN A 379 -3.58 29.54 10.79
CA GLN A 379 -3.75 30.97 10.51
C GLN A 379 -5.06 31.55 11.07
N ALA A 380 -6.12 30.75 11.16
CA ALA A 380 -7.46 31.25 11.45
C ALA A 380 -8.13 30.45 12.57
N ALA A 381 -7.49 30.35 13.74
CA ALA A 381 -7.96 29.55 14.89
C ALA A 381 -9.40 29.88 15.32
N ASP A 382 -9.83 31.14 15.16
CA ASP A 382 -11.17 31.62 15.51
C ASP A 382 -12.19 31.56 14.36
N SER A 383 -11.84 30.99 13.21
CA SER A 383 -12.79 30.80 12.11
C SER A 383 -13.80 29.69 12.41
N ALA A 384 -14.96 29.75 11.75
CA ALA A 384 -15.96 28.67 11.83
C ALA A 384 -15.38 27.32 11.38
N THR A 385 -14.50 27.35 10.38
CA THR A 385 -13.83 26.20 9.79
C THR A 385 -12.77 25.60 10.72
N ALA A 386 -11.97 26.43 11.39
CA ALA A 386 -11.00 25.93 12.38
C ALA A 386 -11.71 25.29 13.59
N ARG A 387 -12.81 25.90 14.05
CA ARG A 387 -13.68 25.27 15.06
C ARG A 387 -14.28 23.95 14.57
N ALA A 388 -14.63 23.84 13.29
CA ALA A 388 -15.10 22.59 12.71
C ALA A 388 -14.03 21.49 12.74
N PHE A 389 -12.79 21.82 12.33
CA PHE A 389 -11.66 20.90 12.46
C PHE A 389 -11.39 20.50 13.91
N ALA A 390 -11.41 21.45 14.85
CA ALA A 390 -11.20 21.17 16.27
C ALA A 390 -12.25 20.18 16.81
N ARG A 391 -13.52 20.30 16.40
CA ARG A 391 -14.57 19.33 16.75
C ARG A 391 -14.31 17.94 16.16
N VAL A 392 -13.87 17.86 14.90
CA VAL A 392 -13.54 16.58 14.25
C VAL A 392 -12.34 15.90 14.93
N VAL A 393 -11.37 16.67 15.41
CA VAL A 393 -10.14 16.18 16.04
C VAL A 393 -10.35 15.75 17.49
N ALA A 394 -11.25 16.40 18.22
CA ALA A 394 -11.43 16.15 19.66
C ALA A 394 -11.66 14.67 20.05
N PRO A 395 -12.47 13.88 19.34
CA PRO A 395 -12.59 12.44 19.63
C PRO A 395 -11.29 11.67 19.40
N LEU A 396 -10.47 12.09 18.44
CA LEU A 396 -9.21 11.43 18.06
C LEU A 396 -8.08 11.69 19.06
N LEU A 397 -8.14 12.79 19.81
CA LEU A 397 -7.23 13.07 20.92
C LEU A 397 -7.44 12.14 22.11
N ASN A 398 -8.63 11.54 22.21
CA ASN A 398 -9.01 10.66 23.32
C ASN A 398 -8.98 9.18 22.94
N LEU A 399 -8.27 8.81 21.87
CA LEU A 399 -8.09 7.41 21.51
C LEU A 399 -7.39 6.69 22.66
N PRO A 400 -7.92 5.55 23.13
CA PRO A 400 -7.31 4.81 24.23
C PRO A 400 -5.96 4.27 23.77
N PRO A 401 -4.92 4.26 24.63
CA PRO A 401 -3.62 3.70 24.28
C PRO A 401 -3.79 2.24 23.83
N ARG A 402 -3.06 1.84 22.78
CA ARG A 402 -3.11 0.46 22.27
C ARG A 402 -2.87 -0.53 23.40
N SER A 403 -3.82 -1.44 23.62
CA SER A 403 -3.61 -2.62 24.45
C SER A 403 -2.60 -3.52 23.75
N ARG A 404 -1.32 -3.33 24.03
CA ARG A 404 -0.25 -4.22 23.55
C ARG A 404 -0.54 -5.62 24.09
N PRO A 405 -0.67 -6.66 23.25
CA PRO A 405 -0.36 -8.00 23.74
C PRO A 405 1.10 -7.93 24.21
N LEU A 406 1.35 -8.28 25.47
CA LEU A 406 2.72 -8.51 25.94
C LEU A 406 3.38 -9.48 24.94
N PRO A 407 4.60 -9.19 24.46
CA PRO A 407 5.34 -10.18 23.69
C PRO A 407 5.49 -11.43 24.57
N VAL A 408 4.99 -12.56 24.06
CA VAL A 408 5.20 -13.90 24.64
C VAL A 408 6.58 -14.39 24.24
#